data_AF-A0A843DK42-F1
#
_entry.id   AF-A0A843DK42-F1
#
_cell.length_a   1.000
_cell.length_b   1.000
_cell.length_c   1.000
_cell.angle_alpha   90.00
_cell.angle_beta   90.00
_cell.angle_gamma   90.00
#
_symmetry.space_group_name_H-M   'P 1'
#
loop_
_entity.id
_entity.type
_entity.pdbx_description
1 polymer ?
#
loop_
_entity_poly.entity_id
_entity_poly.type
_entity_poly.pdbx_seq_one_letter_code
_entity_poly.pdbx_strand_id
1 'polypeptide(L)'
;MVKFPISTELLVFDLEAYVPEADRKRKTGASLAVNPFKEGHTLLGGVFHLSRPRTGEILTSPEFEHHWVWNEGDEAEVVSSIYSIFAGMRRRASVKKQHHADPVVAGVGISQFDMPAIFAKCLAYETAPADEIYETVCKVRVVDLAVAGIGFLKSDAPLLYPKTHNALADLFIPERDKKPTGKVVWEMADKKDYTGIAARCEGEVREMVLLAERMRTKAPETP
;
A
#
# COMPACT_ATOMS: atom_id res chain seq x y z
N MET A 1 -6.86 -25.15 13.78
CA MET A 1 -7.63 -23.97 13.33
C MET A 1 -7.05 -22.73 13.99
N VAL A 2 -6.41 -21.83 13.25
CA VAL A 2 -5.85 -20.60 13.81
C VAL A 2 -7.03 -19.71 14.25
N LYS A 3 -7.13 -19.39 15.55
CA LYS A 3 -8.15 -18.44 16.04
C LYS A 3 -7.67 -17.03 15.71
N PHE A 4 -8.23 -16.42 14.67
CA PHE A 4 -7.95 -15.02 14.33
C PHE A 4 -8.63 -14.08 15.36
N PRO A 5 -7.88 -13.25 16.10
CA PRO A 5 -8.47 -12.35 17.08
C PRO A 5 -9.44 -11.35 16.44
N ILE A 6 -10.51 -11.00 17.16
CA ILE A 6 -11.49 -9.98 16.73
C ILE A 6 -10.82 -8.63 16.52
N SER A 7 -9.75 -8.36 17.26
CA SER A 7 -9.09 -7.08 17.28
C SER A 7 -7.91 -6.95 16.30
N THR A 8 -7.76 -7.88 15.35
CA THR A 8 -6.68 -7.77 14.35
C THR A 8 -6.99 -6.60 13.43
N GLU A 9 -6.05 -5.68 13.31
CA GLU A 9 -6.15 -4.52 12.43
C GLU A 9 -5.56 -4.87 11.05
N LEU A 10 -6.24 -4.43 10.00
CA LEU A 10 -5.80 -4.52 8.61
C LEU A 10 -5.72 -3.10 8.05
N LEU A 11 -4.52 -2.70 7.61
CA LEU A 11 -4.29 -1.48 6.86
C LEU A 11 -4.18 -1.83 5.37
N VAL A 12 -5.12 -1.37 4.55
CA VAL A 12 -5.00 -1.41 3.09
C VAL A 12 -4.59 -0.02 2.61
N PHE A 13 -3.53 0.08 1.82
CA PHE A 13 -3.05 1.37 1.35
C PHE A 13 -2.30 1.28 0.03
N ASP A 14 -2.10 2.45 -0.57
CA ASP A 14 -1.31 2.68 -1.78
C ASP A 14 -0.56 4.00 -1.64
N LEU A 15 0.64 4.08 -2.20
CA LEU A 15 1.44 5.29 -2.24
C LEU A 15 1.74 5.74 -3.67
N GLU A 16 1.80 7.04 -3.86
CA GLU A 16 2.25 7.65 -5.10
C GLU A 16 3.57 8.36 -4.92
N ALA A 17 4.42 8.27 -5.95
CA ALA A 17 5.72 8.91 -5.95
C ALA A 17 6.02 9.62 -7.27
N TYR A 18 6.71 10.74 -7.14
CA TYR A 18 7.21 11.52 -8.25
C TYR A 18 8.61 11.05 -8.66
N VAL A 19 8.80 10.89 -9.96
CA VAL A 19 10.10 10.64 -10.58
C VAL A 19 10.43 11.80 -11.52
N PRO A 20 11.61 12.45 -11.39
CA PRO A 20 12.02 13.51 -12.30
C PRO A 20 12.10 13.02 -13.75
N GLU A 21 11.77 13.88 -14.72
CA GLU A 21 11.71 13.50 -16.14
C GLU A 21 13.01 12.82 -16.64
N ALA A 22 14.16 13.33 -16.20
CA ALA A 22 15.48 12.80 -16.53
C ALA A 22 15.66 11.32 -16.14
N ASP A 23 14.91 10.84 -15.16
CA ASP A 23 15.00 9.49 -14.63
C ASP A 23 13.90 8.54 -15.14
N ARG A 24 12.77 9.07 -15.63
CA ARG A 24 11.62 8.27 -16.11
C ARG A 24 11.97 7.35 -17.29
N LYS A 25 12.93 7.76 -18.13
CA LYS A 25 13.34 7.04 -19.35
C LYS A 25 14.57 6.16 -19.16
N ARG A 26 15.13 6.06 -17.94
CA ARG A 26 16.28 5.19 -17.71
C ARG A 26 15.89 3.74 -17.99
N LYS A 27 16.60 3.11 -18.91
CA LYS A 27 16.56 1.65 -19.14
C LYS A 27 17.28 0.96 -17.98
N THR A 28 16.69 0.98 -16.78
CA THR A 28 17.19 0.21 -15.63
C THR A 28 16.90 -1.29 -15.80
N GLY A 29 16.04 -1.66 -16.77
CA GLY A 29 15.55 -3.03 -16.93
C GLY A 29 14.49 -3.43 -15.91
N ALA A 30 14.16 -2.54 -14.96
CA ALA A 30 13.13 -2.75 -13.94
C ALA A 30 11.83 -2.04 -14.30
N SER A 31 10.68 -2.62 -13.90
CA SER A 31 9.35 -2.01 -14.06
C SER A 31 9.12 -0.81 -13.15
N LEU A 32 9.87 -0.72 -12.04
CA LEU A 32 9.81 0.35 -11.05
C LEU A 32 10.94 1.36 -11.29
N ALA A 33 10.58 2.61 -11.57
CA ALA A 33 11.55 3.69 -11.84
C ALA A 33 11.93 4.50 -10.59
N VAL A 34 11.07 4.52 -9.58
CA VAL A 34 11.26 5.29 -8.35
C VAL A 34 12.35 4.66 -7.47
N ASN A 35 13.19 5.51 -6.87
CA ASN A 35 14.18 5.14 -5.87
C ASN A 35 14.09 6.08 -4.66
N PRO A 36 13.65 5.62 -3.48
CA PRO A 36 13.43 6.48 -2.32
C PRO A 36 14.73 7.10 -1.76
N PHE A 37 15.91 6.61 -2.13
CA PHE A 37 17.19 7.16 -1.71
C PHE A 37 17.76 8.20 -2.69
N LYS A 38 17.10 8.40 -3.83
CA LYS A 38 17.62 9.30 -4.87
C LYS A 38 17.02 10.69 -4.73
N GLU A 39 17.87 11.71 -4.79
CA GLU A 39 17.44 13.11 -4.80
C GLU A 39 16.44 13.38 -5.94
N GLY A 40 15.40 14.16 -5.64
CA GLY A 40 14.30 14.47 -6.56
C GLY A 40 13.25 13.36 -6.73
N HIS A 41 13.49 12.15 -6.20
CA HIS A 41 12.46 11.11 -6.10
C HIS A 41 11.68 11.33 -4.81
N THR A 42 10.44 11.79 -4.96
CA THR A 42 9.63 12.30 -3.85
C THR A 42 8.42 11.41 -3.65
N LEU A 43 8.21 10.95 -2.43
CA LEU A 43 6.93 10.38 -2.00
C LEU A 43 5.90 11.51 -1.98
N LEU A 44 4.89 11.42 -2.85
CA LEU A 44 3.84 12.44 -2.94
C LEU A 44 2.81 12.28 -1.82
N GLY A 45 2.61 11.05 -1.36
CA GLY A 45 1.57 10.72 -0.42
C GLY A 45 0.89 9.40 -0.73
N GLY A 46 -0.30 9.21 -0.15
CA GLY A 46 -1.07 8.00 -0.35
C GLY A 46 -2.44 8.04 0.32
N VAL A 47 -3.16 6.95 0.14
CA VAL A 47 -4.48 6.74 0.72
C VAL A 47 -4.47 5.50 1.60
N PHE A 48 -5.11 5.59 2.76
CA PHE A 48 -5.05 4.59 3.81
C PHE A 48 -6.46 4.21 4.27
N HIS A 49 -6.72 2.91 4.36
CA HIS A 49 -7.95 2.34 4.91
C HIS A 49 -7.60 1.37 6.03
N LEU A 50 -7.86 1.76 7.27
CA LEU A 50 -7.60 0.93 8.44
C LEU A 50 -8.91 0.36 8.97
N SER A 51 -8.98 -0.96 9.15
CA SER A 51 -10.18 -1.62 9.66
C SER A 51 -9.88 -2.80 10.58
N ARG A 52 -10.93 -3.34 11.20
CA ARG A 52 -10.94 -4.65 11.88
C ARG A 52 -11.82 -5.60 11.08
N PRO A 53 -11.25 -6.44 10.19
CA PRO A 53 -12.03 -7.23 9.24
C PRO A 53 -13.08 -8.15 9.86
N ARG A 54 -12.89 -8.58 11.12
CA ARG A 54 -13.83 -9.47 11.80
C ARG A 54 -15.06 -8.75 12.37
N THR A 55 -14.94 -7.47 12.70
CA THR A 55 -16.08 -6.65 13.18
C THR A 55 -16.66 -5.76 12.08
N GLY A 56 -15.91 -5.53 11.00
CA GLY A 56 -16.26 -4.52 9.99
C GLY A 56 -16.05 -3.09 10.47
N GLU A 57 -15.42 -2.89 11.63
CA GLU A 57 -15.16 -1.56 12.18
C GLU A 57 -14.06 -0.89 11.36
N ILE A 58 -14.36 0.30 10.83
CA ILE A 58 -13.40 1.18 10.17
C ILE A 58 -12.79 2.09 11.24
N LEU A 59 -11.46 2.16 11.27
CA LEU A 59 -10.69 2.91 12.27
C LEU A 59 -10.13 4.22 11.72
N THR A 60 -10.12 4.40 10.40
CA THR A 60 -9.91 5.69 9.73
C THR A 60 -11.18 6.55 9.82
N SER A 61 -11.00 7.87 9.88
CA SER A 61 -12.11 8.83 9.82
C SER A 61 -11.67 10.07 9.06
N PRO A 62 -12.13 10.32 7.81
CA PRO A 62 -13.13 9.55 7.04
C PRO A 62 -12.67 8.13 6.66
N GLU A 63 -13.54 7.32 6.01
CA GLU A 63 -13.28 5.90 5.67
C GLU A 63 -11.91 5.67 5.00
N PHE A 64 -11.46 6.64 4.20
CA PHE A 64 -10.14 6.69 3.59
C PHE A 64 -9.43 7.93 4.13
N GLU A 65 -8.25 7.74 4.74
CA GLU A 65 -7.38 8.81 5.19
C GLU A 65 -6.38 9.16 4.09
N HIS A 66 -6.16 10.45 3.88
CA HIS A 66 -5.37 10.98 2.76
C HIS A 66 -4.21 11.80 3.31
N HIS A 67 -2.98 11.41 2.97
CA HIS A 67 -1.77 12.15 3.31
C HIS A 67 -1.06 12.55 2.03
N TRP A 68 -0.91 13.86 1.80
CA TRP A 68 -0.36 14.38 0.55
C TRP A 68 0.50 15.61 0.76
N VAL A 69 1.60 15.72 0.01
CA VAL A 69 2.55 16.85 0.14
C VAL A 69 1.89 18.20 -0.10
N TRP A 70 0.88 18.29 -0.97
CA TRP A 70 0.14 19.53 -1.23
C TRP A 70 -0.86 19.90 -0.13
N ASN A 71 -1.18 18.98 0.78
CA ASN A 71 -2.04 19.23 1.94
C ASN A 71 -1.22 19.46 3.22
N GLU A 72 -0.10 18.75 3.37
CA GLU A 72 0.68 18.71 4.62
C GLU A 72 1.94 19.59 4.58
N GLY A 73 2.33 20.08 3.40
CA GLY A 73 3.41 21.05 3.22
C GLY A 73 4.60 20.46 2.46
N ASP A 74 5.17 19.35 2.94
CA ASP A 74 6.28 18.68 2.30
C ASP A 74 6.28 17.15 2.51
N GLU A 75 7.30 16.49 1.95
CA GLU A 75 7.47 15.05 2.04
C GLU A 75 7.77 14.56 3.47
N ALA A 76 8.44 15.36 4.30
CA ALA A 76 8.79 14.97 5.67
C ALA A 76 7.56 14.91 6.57
N GLU A 77 6.63 15.87 6.42
CA GLU A 77 5.35 15.88 7.13
C GLU A 77 4.49 14.67 6.72
N VAL A 78 4.39 14.38 5.42
CA VAL A 78 3.67 13.19 4.92
C VAL A 78 4.25 11.90 5.49
N VAL A 79 5.58 11.76 5.48
CA VAL A 79 6.23 10.56 6.02
C VAL A 79 5.98 10.43 7.53
N SER A 80 5.93 11.55 8.26
CA SER A 80 5.61 11.57 9.70
C SER A 80 4.14 11.18 9.97
N SER A 81 3.20 11.64 9.14
CA SER A 81 1.80 11.24 9.20
C SER A 81 1.63 9.74 8.93
N ILE A 82 2.30 9.21 7.90
CA ILE A 82 2.31 7.78 7.60
C ILE A 82 2.89 6.98 8.77
N TYR A 83 4.05 7.39 9.31
CA TYR A 83 4.65 6.74 10.48
C TYR A 83 3.66 6.68 11.66
N SER A 84 2.90 7.75 11.89
CA SER A 84 1.92 7.85 12.97
C SER A 84 0.79 6.81 12.86
N ILE A 85 0.38 6.43 11.64
CA ILE A 85 -0.57 5.33 11.42
C ILE A 85 0.00 4.01 11.95
N PHE A 86 1.21 3.65 11.53
CA PHE A 86 1.88 2.42 11.95
C PHE A 86 2.15 2.41 13.46
N ALA A 87 2.62 3.52 14.01
CA ALA A 87 2.83 3.69 15.45
C ALA A 87 1.52 3.54 16.23
N GLY A 88 0.40 4.06 15.70
CA GLY A 88 -0.93 3.88 16.24
C GLY A 88 -1.37 2.41 16.28
N MET A 89 -1.17 1.69 15.17
CA MET A 89 -1.47 0.24 15.09
C MET A 89 -0.65 -0.55 16.11
N ARG A 90 0.66 -0.29 16.18
CA ARG A 90 1.55 -0.94 17.14
C ARG A 90 1.17 -0.66 18.58
N ARG A 91 0.85 0.60 18.92
CA ARG A 91 0.40 0.99 20.27
C ARG A 91 -0.86 0.21 20.66
N ARG A 92 -1.86 0.12 19.79
CA ARG A 92 -3.09 -0.64 20.03
C ARG A 92 -2.88 -2.15 20.11
N ALA A 93 -1.86 -2.69 19.43
CA ALA A 93 -1.46 -4.09 19.53
C ALA A 93 -0.72 -4.40 20.84
N SER A 94 0.16 -3.49 21.29
CA SER A 94 1.02 -3.66 22.48
C SER A 94 0.26 -3.75 23.81
N VAL A 95 -0.96 -3.21 23.87
CA VAL A 95 -1.81 -3.23 25.07
C VAL A 95 -2.40 -4.63 25.35
N LYS A 96 -2.19 -5.62 24.46
CA LYS A 96 -2.94 -6.89 24.48
C LYS A 96 -2.06 -8.09 24.86
N LYS A 97 -2.68 -9.07 25.56
CA LYS A 97 -2.04 -10.28 26.11
C LYS A 97 -1.48 -11.21 25.01
N GLN A 98 -0.64 -12.16 25.42
CA GLN A 98 0.26 -13.08 24.68
C GLN A 98 -0.26 -13.88 23.44
N HIS A 99 -1.46 -13.63 22.91
CA HIS A 99 -2.06 -14.40 21.81
C HIS A 99 -2.80 -13.54 20.77
N HIS A 100 -2.48 -12.25 20.67
CA HIS A 100 -3.04 -11.40 19.61
C HIS A 100 -2.19 -11.46 18.34
N ALA A 101 -2.84 -11.38 17.18
CA ALA A 101 -2.17 -11.35 15.90
C ALA A 101 -1.52 -9.99 15.70
N ASP A 102 -0.33 -10.02 15.10
CA ASP A 102 0.37 -8.82 14.65
C ASP A 102 -0.55 -8.01 13.71
N PRO A 103 -0.44 -6.66 13.70
CA PRO A 103 -1.12 -5.85 12.70
C PRO A 103 -0.75 -6.30 11.29
N VAL A 104 -1.73 -6.30 10.40
CA VAL A 104 -1.56 -6.70 9.00
C VAL A 104 -1.63 -5.47 8.12
N VAL A 105 -0.75 -5.42 7.13
CA VAL A 105 -0.81 -4.42 6.05
C VAL A 105 -0.97 -5.14 4.72
N ALA A 106 -1.72 -4.54 3.80
CA ALA A 106 -2.02 -5.13 2.51
C ALA A 106 -2.09 -4.07 1.40
N GLY A 107 -1.80 -4.52 0.18
CA GLY A 107 -1.87 -3.74 -1.04
C GLY A 107 -1.28 -4.55 -2.19
N VAL A 108 -1.22 -3.98 -3.39
CA VAL A 108 -0.70 -4.67 -4.59
C VAL A 108 0.71 -4.18 -4.86
N GLY A 109 1.71 -5.07 -4.75
CA GLY A 109 3.11 -4.70 -4.98
C GLY A 109 3.77 -3.96 -3.81
N ILE A 110 3.09 -3.85 -2.67
CA ILE A 110 3.57 -3.10 -1.50
C ILE A 110 4.88 -3.63 -0.91
N SER A 111 5.21 -4.91 -1.16
CA SER A 111 6.49 -5.48 -0.72
C SER A 111 7.66 -5.02 -1.59
N GLN A 112 7.37 -4.63 -2.83
CA GLN A 112 8.39 -4.19 -3.78
C GLN A 112 8.74 -2.71 -3.61
N PHE A 113 7.73 -1.86 -3.34
CA PHE A 113 7.92 -0.41 -3.27
C PHE A 113 7.49 0.18 -1.93
N ASP A 114 6.20 0.12 -1.60
CA ASP A 114 5.61 0.96 -0.55
C ASP A 114 6.25 0.74 0.83
N MET A 115 6.37 -0.51 1.27
CA MET A 115 6.96 -0.85 2.56
C MET A 115 8.45 -0.46 2.63
N PRO A 116 9.31 -0.83 1.65
CA PRO A 116 10.67 -0.32 1.57
C PRO A 116 10.78 1.21 1.53
N ALA A 117 9.89 1.89 0.80
CA ALA A 117 9.89 3.34 0.65
C ALA A 117 9.54 4.04 1.96
N ILE A 118 8.51 3.59 2.68
CA ILE A 118 8.14 4.10 4.00
C ILE A 118 9.33 3.96 4.96
N PHE A 119 9.94 2.77 5.03
CA PHE A 119 11.07 2.53 5.91
C PHE A 119 12.27 3.45 5.58
N ALA A 120 12.64 3.51 4.30
CA ALA A 120 13.75 4.34 3.82
C ALA A 120 13.52 5.83 4.11
N LYS A 121 12.31 6.33 3.85
CA LYS A 121 11.97 7.74 4.06
C LYS A 121 11.83 8.09 5.53
N CYS A 122 11.30 7.21 6.37
CA CYS A 122 11.30 7.40 7.83
C CYS A 122 12.72 7.58 8.37
N LEU A 123 13.67 6.77 7.90
CA LEU A 123 15.08 6.91 8.26
C LEU A 123 15.69 8.22 7.75
N ALA A 124 15.38 8.59 6.49
CA ALA A 124 15.92 9.81 5.87
C ALA A 124 15.43 11.10 6.53
N TYR A 125 14.19 11.11 7.04
CA TYR A 125 13.60 12.25 7.75
C TYR A 125 13.65 12.14 9.27
N GLU A 126 14.30 11.10 9.81
CA GLU A 126 14.46 10.89 11.24
C GLU A 126 13.14 10.94 12.03
N THR A 127 12.06 10.34 11.49
CA THR A 127 10.72 10.42 12.09
C THR A 127 10.62 9.80 13.49
N ALA A 128 11.54 8.89 13.82
CA ALA A 128 11.78 8.30 15.14
C ALA A 128 13.20 7.70 15.19
N PRO A 129 13.69 7.22 16.35
CA PRO A 129 14.92 6.43 16.41
C PRO A 129 14.87 5.21 15.48
N ALA A 130 16.00 4.87 14.84
CA ALA A 130 16.04 3.85 13.79
C ALA A 130 15.56 2.45 14.24
N ASP A 131 15.84 2.07 15.48
CA ASP A 131 15.33 0.85 16.10
C ASP A 131 13.81 0.91 16.29
N GLU A 132 13.28 2.06 16.72
CA GLU A 132 11.83 2.27 16.83
C GLU A 132 11.15 2.21 15.46
N ILE A 133 11.73 2.83 14.43
CA ILE A 133 11.24 2.76 13.04
C ILE A 133 11.15 1.31 12.58
N TYR A 134 12.23 0.54 12.76
CA TYR A 134 12.25 -0.87 12.38
C TYR A 134 11.16 -1.67 13.10
N GLU A 135 11.05 -1.49 14.41
CA GLU A 135 10.06 -2.18 15.21
C GLU A 135 8.61 -1.79 14.86
N THR A 136 8.39 -0.56 14.39
CA THR A 136 7.06 -0.04 14.02
C THR A 136 6.65 -0.41 12.60
N VAL A 137 7.55 -0.24 11.62
CA VAL A 137 7.25 -0.41 10.19
C VAL A 137 7.55 -1.83 9.72
N CYS A 138 8.60 -2.48 10.21
CA CYS A 138 9.06 -3.77 9.67
C CYS A 138 8.50 -5.00 10.40
N LYS A 139 7.88 -4.82 11.58
CA LYS A 139 7.30 -5.94 12.36
C LYS A 139 5.79 -6.14 12.17
N VAL A 140 5.19 -5.49 11.18
CA VAL A 140 3.84 -5.81 10.70
C VAL A 140 3.87 -7.06 9.82
N ARG A 141 2.71 -7.71 9.64
CA ARG A 141 2.55 -8.77 8.66
C ARG A 141 2.16 -8.16 7.32
N VAL A 142 2.95 -8.42 6.28
CA VAL A 142 2.68 -7.90 4.93
C VAL A 142 1.93 -8.95 4.12
N VAL A 143 0.77 -8.58 3.59
CA VAL A 143 0.00 -9.37 2.63
C VAL A 143 0.02 -8.64 1.29
N ASP A 144 0.98 -9.01 0.44
CA ASP A 144 1.05 -8.50 -0.92
C ASP A 144 0.03 -9.23 -1.81
N LEU A 145 -1.01 -8.51 -2.22
CA LEU A 145 -2.10 -9.04 -3.03
C LEU A 145 -1.62 -9.47 -4.42
N ALA A 146 -0.54 -8.86 -4.94
CA ALA A 146 0.06 -9.29 -6.21
C ALA A 146 0.59 -10.72 -6.11
N VAL A 147 1.19 -11.07 -4.97
CA VAL A 147 1.75 -12.39 -4.68
C VAL A 147 0.67 -13.37 -4.26
N ALA A 148 -0.22 -12.97 -3.35
CA ALA A 148 -1.35 -13.80 -2.91
C ALA A 148 -2.28 -14.17 -4.09
N GLY A 149 -2.40 -13.27 -5.07
CA GLY A 149 -3.18 -13.44 -6.28
C GLY A 149 -2.67 -14.49 -7.27
N ILE A 150 -1.43 -14.99 -7.13
CA ILE A 150 -0.82 -15.93 -8.08
C ILE A 150 -1.68 -17.21 -8.24
N GLY A 151 -2.19 -17.74 -7.13
CA GLY A 151 -3.01 -18.97 -7.13
C GLY A 151 -4.44 -18.80 -7.67
N PHE A 152 -4.86 -17.59 -8.03
CA PHE A 152 -6.21 -17.34 -8.54
C PHE A 152 -6.27 -17.13 -10.05
N LEU A 153 -5.12 -16.87 -10.69
CA LEU A 153 -5.02 -16.55 -12.11
C LEU A 153 -4.12 -17.57 -12.79
N LYS A 154 -4.71 -18.44 -13.61
CA LYS A 154 -3.95 -19.31 -14.51
C LYS A 154 -2.94 -18.51 -15.30
N SER A 155 -1.74 -19.04 -15.39
CA SER A 155 -0.61 -18.41 -16.04
C SER A 155 0.17 -19.49 -16.76
N ASP A 156 0.39 -19.32 -18.06
CA ASP A 156 1.35 -20.15 -18.82
C ASP A 156 2.80 -19.69 -18.56
N ALA A 157 2.99 -18.75 -17.63
CA ALA A 157 4.30 -18.26 -17.25
C ALA A 157 5.07 -19.40 -16.55
N PRO A 158 6.33 -19.66 -16.92
CA PRO A 158 7.12 -20.75 -16.36
C PRO A 158 7.60 -20.49 -14.91
N LEU A 159 7.05 -19.47 -14.25
CA LEU A 159 7.41 -19.08 -12.88
C LEU A 159 6.22 -18.43 -12.15
N LEU A 160 6.27 -18.45 -10.81
CA LEU A 160 5.33 -17.75 -9.95
C LEU A 160 5.54 -16.24 -10.12
N TYR A 161 4.75 -15.64 -11.00
CA TYR A 161 4.86 -14.22 -11.33
C TYR A 161 3.74 -13.42 -10.64
N PRO A 162 4.10 -12.40 -9.81
CA PRO A 162 3.11 -11.54 -9.17
C PRO A 162 2.15 -10.90 -10.19
N LYS A 163 0.88 -10.81 -9.79
CA LYS A 163 -0.20 -10.33 -10.66
C LYS A 163 -0.35 -8.82 -10.51
N THR A 164 -0.68 -8.15 -11.62
CA THR A 164 -0.94 -6.71 -11.59
C THR A 164 -2.27 -6.41 -10.89
N HIS A 165 -2.43 -5.20 -10.36
CA HIS A 165 -3.69 -4.73 -9.80
C HIS A 165 -4.84 -4.98 -10.78
N ASN A 166 -4.66 -4.59 -12.05
CA ASN A 166 -5.68 -4.76 -13.08
C ASN A 166 -6.03 -6.23 -13.34
N ALA A 167 -5.06 -7.14 -13.37
CA ALA A 167 -5.35 -8.56 -13.57
C ALA A 167 -6.19 -9.14 -12.42
N LEU A 168 -5.92 -8.71 -11.19
CA LEU A 168 -6.70 -9.11 -10.02
C LEU A 168 -8.09 -8.48 -10.03
N ALA A 169 -8.17 -7.18 -10.29
CA ALA A 169 -9.42 -6.43 -10.34
C ALA A 169 -10.33 -6.92 -11.46
N ASP A 170 -9.81 -7.31 -12.63
CA ASP A 170 -10.62 -7.90 -13.71
C ASP A 170 -11.20 -9.27 -13.32
N LEU A 171 -10.48 -10.08 -12.54
CA LEU A 171 -10.95 -11.38 -12.06
C LEU A 171 -11.99 -11.24 -10.94
N PHE A 172 -11.73 -10.34 -10.00
CA PHE A 172 -12.48 -10.27 -8.76
C PHE A 172 -13.54 -9.19 -8.78
N ILE A 173 -13.47 -8.18 -9.65
CA ILE A 173 -14.40 -7.03 -9.72
C ILE A 173 -14.81 -6.82 -11.19
N PRO A 174 -15.50 -7.79 -11.82
CA PRO A 174 -15.86 -7.72 -13.25
C PRO A 174 -16.74 -6.52 -13.62
N GLU A 175 -17.43 -5.94 -12.64
CA GLU A 175 -18.30 -4.77 -12.78
C GLU A 175 -17.56 -3.42 -12.79
N ARG A 176 -16.23 -3.39 -12.60
CA ARG A 176 -15.47 -2.14 -12.55
C ARG A 176 -15.29 -1.50 -13.92
N ASP A 177 -15.17 -0.17 -13.92
CA ASP A 177 -14.68 0.56 -15.09
C ASP A 177 -13.19 0.29 -15.32
N LYS A 178 -12.80 0.04 -16.58
CA LYS A 178 -11.40 -0.18 -16.93
C LYS A 178 -10.61 1.13 -16.81
N LYS A 179 -9.63 1.15 -15.91
CA LYS A 179 -8.75 2.31 -15.66
C LYS A 179 -7.54 2.37 -16.61
N PRO A 180 -7.02 3.57 -16.91
CA PRO A 180 -5.72 3.75 -17.57
C PRO A 180 -4.54 3.35 -16.65
N THR A 181 -3.38 3.08 -17.25
CA THR A 181 -2.16 2.59 -16.56
C THR A 181 -1.45 3.64 -15.71
N GLY A 182 -0.70 3.23 -14.67
CA GLY A 182 -0.03 4.12 -13.68
C GLY A 182 1.00 5.15 -14.20
N LYS A 183 1.39 5.13 -15.48
CA LYS A 183 2.26 6.18 -16.08
C LYS A 183 1.64 7.58 -16.08
N VAL A 184 0.33 7.66 -15.84
CA VAL A 184 -0.44 8.91 -15.83
C VAL A 184 -0.13 9.79 -14.60
N VAL A 185 0.35 9.21 -13.49
CA VAL A 185 0.56 9.95 -12.23
C VAL A 185 1.66 11.01 -12.37
N TRP A 186 2.78 10.69 -13.03
CA TRP A 186 3.87 11.65 -13.20
C TRP A 186 3.47 12.83 -14.10
N GLU A 187 2.68 12.54 -15.14
CA GLU A 187 2.13 13.59 -16.02
C GLU A 187 1.10 14.45 -15.30
N MET A 188 0.27 13.85 -14.43
CA MET A 188 -0.65 14.58 -13.56
C MET A 188 0.11 15.49 -12.60
N ALA A 189 1.17 14.99 -11.96
CA ALA A 189 2.00 15.77 -11.05
C ALA A 189 2.66 16.96 -11.77
N ASP A 190 3.22 16.76 -12.97
CA ASP A 190 3.78 17.84 -13.78
C ASP A 190 2.72 18.90 -14.14
N LYS A 191 1.48 18.47 -14.40
CA LYS A 191 0.32 19.34 -14.67
C LYS A 191 -0.35 19.90 -13.41
N LYS A 192 0.14 19.52 -12.22
CA LYS A 192 -0.46 19.83 -10.91
C LYS A 192 -1.91 19.38 -10.76
N ASP A 193 -2.29 18.29 -11.42
CA ASP A 193 -3.59 17.64 -11.26
C ASP A 193 -3.61 16.76 -10.00
N TYR A 194 -3.47 17.41 -8.85
CA TYR A 194 -3.40 16.74 -7.54
C TYR A 194 -4.71 16.07 -7.14
N THR A 195 -5.84 16.66 -7.53
CA THR A 195 -7.16 16.07 -7.32
C THR A 195 -7.31 14.76 -8.10
N GLY A 196 -6.83 14.72 -9.35
CA GLY A 196 -6.82 13.51 -10.17
C GLY A 196 -5.97 12.39 -9.57
N ILE A 197 -4.79 12.72 -9.04
CA ILE A 197 -3.91 11.76 -8.36
C ILE A 197 -4.59 11.18 -7.12
N ALA A 198 -5.12 12.04 -6.24
CA ALA A 198 -5.77 11.61 -5.00
C ALA A 198 -6.99 10.72 -5.27
N ALA A 199 -7.86 11.11 -6.22
CA ALA A 199 -9.05 10.35 -6.59
C ALA A 199 -8.71 8.99 -7.22
N ARG A 200 -7.65 8.94 -8.04
CA ARG A 200 -7.16 7.69 -8.63
C ARG A 200 -6.68 6.74 -7.54
N CYS A 201 -5.79 7.21 -6.66
CA CYS A 201 -5.20 6.42 -5.59
C CYS A 201 -6.27 5.90 -4.61
N GLU A 202 -7.23 6.73 -4.20
CA GLU A 202 -8.37 6.26 -3.39
C GLU A 202 -9.17 5.17 -4.10
N GLY A 203 -9.44 5.35 -5.40
CA GLY A 203 -10.11 4.33 -6.19
C GLY A 203 -9.34 3.01 -6.26
N GLU A 204 -8.00 3.03 -6.23
CA GLU A 204 -7.18 1.82 -6.17
C GLU A 204 -7.22 1.17 -4.78
N VAL A 205 -7.12 1.95 -3.71
CA VAL A 205 -7.26 1.43 -2.34
C VAL A 205 -8.64 0.83 -2.13
N ARG A 206 -9.71 1.46 -2.62
CA ARG A 206 -11.08 0.93 -2.57
C ARG A 206 -11.20 -0.42 -3.30
N GLU A 207 -10.60 -0.53 -4.49
CA GLU A 207 -10.52 -1.81 -5.20
C GLU A 207 -9.73 -2.84 -4.40
N MET A 208 -8.60 -2.47 -3.79
CA MET A 208 -7.78 -3.39 -2.99
C MET A 208 -8.48 -3.90 -1.72
N VAL A 209 -9.29 -3.06 -1.06
CA VAL A 209 -10.15 -3.50 0.05
C VAL A 209 -11.09 -4.61 -0.44
N LEU A 210 -11.77 -4.38 -1.56
CA LEU A 210 -12.69 -5.36 -2.15
C LEU A 210 -11.96 -6.63 -2.63
N LEU A 211 -10.75 -6.49 -3.20
CA LEU A 211 -9.90 -7.61 -3.60
C LEU A 211 -9.56 -8.50 -2.40
N ALA A 212 -9.08 -7.90 -1.30
CA ALA A 212 -8.72 -8.62 -0.09
C ALA A 212 -9.92 -9.41 0.48
N GLU A 213 -11.11 -8.80 0.46
CA GLU A 213 -12.35 -9.46 0.88
C GLU A 213 -12.75 -10.64 -0.02
N ARG A 214 -12.74 -10.45 -1.35
CA ARG A 214 -13.15 -11.48 -2.31
C ARG A 214 -12.12 -12.62 -2.41
N MET A 215 -10.82 -12.34 -2.29
CA MET A 215 -9.77 -13.36 -2.23
C MET A 215 -9.91 -14.26 -1.00
N ARG A 216 -10.35 -13.72 0.14
CA ARG A 216 -10.56 -14.48 1.37
C ARG A 216 -11.68 -15.50 1.25
N THR A 217 -12.71 -15.22 0.45
CA THR A 217 -13.91 -16.05 0.33
C THR A 217 -13.90 -16.98 -0.88
N LYS A 218 -13.13 -16.65 -1.92
CA LYS A 218 -12.96 -17.48 -3.12
C LYS A 218 -11.93 -18.58 -2.86
N ALA A 219 -12.22 -19.81 -3.29
CA ALA A 219 -11.21 -20.86 -3.32
C ALA A 219 -10.18 -20.56 -4.43
N PRO A 220 -8.86 -20.77 -4.20
CA PRO A 220 -7.87 -20.73 -5.27
C PRO A 220 -8.24 -21.72 -6.37
N GLU A 221 -7.90 -21.41 -7.63
CA GLU A 221 -8.08 -22.37 -8.71
C GLU A 221 -7.05 -23.49 -8.53
N THR A 222 -7.50 -24.75 -8.50
CA THR A 222 -6.60 -25.91 -8.50
C THR A 222 -5.86 -25.93 -9.84
N PRO A 223 -4.51 -26.07 -9.85
CA PRO A 223 -3.73 -26.12 -11.08
C PRO A 223 -4.19 -27.23 -12.04
#